data_AF-A0A930RQW2-F1
#
_entry.id   AF-A0A930RQW2-F1
#
_cell.length_a   1.000
_cell.length_b   1.000
_cell.length_c   1.000
_cell.angle_alpha   90.00
_cell.angle_beta   90.00
_cell.angle_gamma   90.00
#
_symmetry.space_group_name_H-M   'P 1'
#
loop_
_entity.id
_entity.type
_entity.pdbx_description
1 polymer ?
#
loop_
_entity_poly.entity_id
_entity_poly.type
_entity_poly.pdbx_seq_one_letter_code
_entity_poly.pdbx_strand_id
1 'polypeptide(L)'
;MFLEHYFDRYTFQPEKGLAYGFEKRGAGYEYQCPVLSDTFLLKVRVCDQKISFQVYDQDTGDEYIQIHLEQLQGNFVGQVREACQESLARIRQACFEVEEFLYPQAKRLMAYISLHYQGTIEYLWERSPESGAIRHRDTLKWYGVFMTIDWKKLDASKSGKIEVLNVKSDQVAHFIQQKGIYPAFHMNKKYWVSIPLDGTIADEELFALVDSSWQLTKKGK
;
A
#
# COMPACT_ATOMS: atom_id res chain seq x y z
N MET A 1 -18.86 -6.02 2.42
CA MET A 1 -17.51 -5.49 2.15
C MET A 1 -17.71 -4.07 1.63
N PHE A 2 -17.60 -3.10 2.52
CA PHE A 2 -17.88 -1.70 2.19
C PHE A 2 -16.79 -1.18 1.25
N LEU A 3 -17.19 -0.41 0.24
CA LEU A 3 -16.31 0.04 -0.84
C LEU A 3 -15.26 1.08 -0.38
N GLU A 4 -15.38 1.61 0.84
CA GLU A 4 -14.49 2.63 1.39
C GLU A 4 -13.01 2.24 1.38
N HIS A 5 -12.69 0.95 1.51
CA HIS A 5 -11.31 0.46 1.52
C HIS A 5 -10.90 -0.24 0.21
N TYR A 6 -11.79 -0.27 -0.79
CA TYR A 6 -11.60 -1.10 -1.99
C TYR A 6 -10.45 -0.62 -2.88
N PHE A 7 -10.06 0.66 -2.74
CA PHE A 7 -8.99 1.30 -3.50
C PHE A 7 -7.81 1.77 -2.63
N ASP A 8 -7.76 1.44 -1.33
CA ASP A 8 -6.72 1.94 -0.40
C ASP A 8 -5.29 1.58 -0.80
N ARG A 9 -5.13 0.51 -1.58
CA ARG A 9 -3.84 0.04 -2.10
C ARG A 9 -3.68 0.31 -3.59
N TYR A 10 -4.37 1.29 -4.14
CA TYR A 10 -4.44 1.52 -5.57
C TYR A 10 -4.18 2.98 -5.93
N THR A 11 -3.21 3.18 -6.83
CA THR A 11 -2.87 4.48 -7.37
C THR A 11 -3.55 4.65 -8.74
N PHE A 12 -4.39 5.66 -8.89
CA PHE A 12 -4.99 6.02 -10.18
C PHE A 12 -3.89 6.45 -11.15
N GLN A 13 -3.96 5.93 -12.38
CA GLN A 13 -3.06 6.25 -13.48
C GLN A 13 -3.78 7.15 -14.49
N PRO A 14 -3.48 8.47 -14.55
CA PRO A 14 -4.20 9.41 -15.41
C PRO A 14 -4.28 9.00 -16.88
N GLU A 15 -3.18 8.51 -17.45
CA GLU A 15 -3.15 8.08 -18.85
C GLU A 15 -4.07 6.90 -19.11
N LYS A 16 -4.09 5.90 -18.21
CA LYS A 16 -4.98 4.74 -18.32
C LYS A 16 -6.45 5.15 -18.09
N GLY A 17 -6.70 6.05 -17.15
CA GLY A 17 -8.02 6.61 -16.90
C GLY A 17 -8.58 7.32 -18.13
N LEU A 18 -7.81 8.21 -18.75
CA LEU A 18 -8.20 8.90 -19.98
C LEU A 18 -8.48 7.90 -21.12
N ALA A 19 -7.63 6.88 -21.29
CA ALA A 19 -7.83 5.84 -22.30
C ALA A 19 -9.08 4.97 -22.03
N TYR A 20 -9.46 4.78 -20.77
CA TYR A 20 -10.66 4.06 -20.36
C TYR A 20 -11.95 4.87 -20.56
N GLY A 21 -11.85 6.20 -20.63
CA GLY A 21 -12.98 7.11 -20.83
C GLY A 21 -13.25 8.07 -19.68
N PHE A 22 -12.37 8.18 -18.68
CA PHE A 22 -12.44 9.27 -17.71
C PHE A 22 -12.22 10.62 -18.41
N GLU A 23 -12.98 11.62 -18.00
CA GLU A 23 -12.83 13.01 -18.44
C GLU A 23 -12.16 13.83 -17.34
N LYS A 24 -11.18 14.67 -17.71
CA LYS A 24 -10.56 15.59 -16.76
C LYS A 24 -11.53 16.74 -16.46
N ARG A 25 -11.89 16.93 -15.19
CA ARG A 25 -12.79 18.00 -14.71
C ARG A 25 -12.22 18.69 -13.48
N GLY A 26 -11.85 19.96 -13.64
CA GLY A 26 -11.18 20.74 -12.60
C GLY A 26 -9.88 20.07 -12.14
N ALA A 27 -9.77 19.81 -10.84
CA ALA A 27 -8.62 19.15 -10.21
C ALA A 27 -8.66 17.61 -10.25
N GLY A 28 -9.67 17.01 -10.86
CA GLY A 28 -9.87 15.55 -10.84
C GLY A 28 -10.28 14.95 -12.18
N TYR A 29 -10.67 13.68 -12.11
CA TYR A 29 -11.15 12.88 -13.24
C TYR A 29 -12.52 12.33 -12.89
N GLU A 30 -13.44 12.36 -13.85
CA GLU A 30 -14.81 11.85 -13.69
C GLU A 30 -15.12 10.83 -14.78
N TYR A 31 -15.82 9.77 -14.41
CA TYR A 31 -16.31 8.75 -15.33
C TYR A 31 -17.72 8.37 -14.91
N GLN A 32 -18.56 8.04 -15.88
CA GLN A 32 -19.90 7.54 -15.60
C GLN A 32 -20.25 6.38 -16.52
N CYS A 33 -20.99 5.40 -16.00
CA CYS A 33 -21.47 4.28 -16.78
C CYS A 33 -22.80 3.75 -16.22
N PRO A 34 -23.68 3.21 -17.09
CA PRO A 34 -24.87 2.55 -16.61
C PRO A 34 -24.53 1.26 -15.85
N VAL A 35 -25.37 0.91 -14.88
CA VAL A 35 -25.30 -0.33 -14.10
C VAL A 35 -26.69 -0.93 -13.90
N LEU A 36 -26.76 -2.23 -13.63
CA LEU A 36 -27.99 -2.99 -13.46
C LEU A 36 -28.96 -2.81 -14.64
N SER A 37 -28.56 -3.26 -15.83
CA SER A 37 -29.38 -3.16 -17.05
C SER A 37 -29.87 -1.73 -17.35
N ASP A 38 -28.97 -0.77 -17.20
CA ASP A 38 -29.20 0.66 -17.46
C ASP A 38 -30.24 1.37 -16.57
N THR A 39 -30.74 0.70 -15.52
CA THR A 39 -31.67 1.32 -14.54
C THR A 39 -30.98 2.31 -13.62
N PHE A 40 -29.68 2.14 -13.39
CA PHE A 40 -28.89 3.03 -12.54
C PHE A 40 -27.70 3.60 -13.31
N LEU A 41 -27.22 4.76 -12.87
CA LEU A 41 -26.02 5.40 -13.37
C LEU A 41 -24.98 5.50 -12.25
N LEU A 42 -23.85 4.80 -12.41
CA LEU A 42 -22.70 4.93 -11.53
C LEU A 42 -21.86 6.12 -12.00
N LYS A 43 -21.64 7.11 -11.13
CA LYS A 43 -20.70 8.20 -11.32
C LYS A 43 -19.50 7.99 -10.41
N VAL A 44 -18.31 8.06 -10.98
CA VAL A 44 -17.03 7.87 -10.28
C VAL A 44 -16.19 9.13 -10.45
N ARG A 45 -15.57 9.57 -9.36
CA ARG A 45 -14.68 10.73 -9.34
C ARG A 45 -13.38 10.38 -8.64
N VAL A 46 -12.27 10.82 -9.20
CA VAL A 46 -10.93 10.69 -8.62
C VAL A 46 -10.32 12.08 -8.45
N CYS A 47 -9.97 12.45 -7.21
CA CYS A 47 -9.29 13.70 -6.86
C CYS A 47 -8.17 13.38 -5.86
N ASP A 48 -6.95 13.86 -6.09
CA ASP A 48 -5.78 13.59 -5.22
C ASP A 48 -5.65 12.10 -4.82
N GLN A 49 -5.73 11.21 -5.81
CA GLN A 49 -5.72 9.74 -5.65
C GLN A 49 -6.88 9.14 -4.84
N LYS A 50 -7.77 9.97 -4.28
CA LYS A 50 -8.98 9.50 -3.61
C LYS A 50 -10.09 9.30 -4.62
N ILE A 51 -10.64 8.09 -4.65
CA ILE A 51 -11.81 7.76 -5.43
C ILE A 51 -13.08 7.90 -4.58
N SER A 52 -14.12 8.45 -5.19
CA SER A 52 -15.48 8.49 -4.64
C SER A 52 -16.46 8.09 -5.73
N PHE A 53 -17.61 7.55 -5.36
CA PHE A 53 -18.66 7.21 -6.32
C PHE A 53 -20.04 7.53 -5.76
N GLN A 54 -20.97 7.77 -6.68
CA GLN A 54 -22.40 8.00 -6.42
C GLN A 54 -23.21 7.19 -7.42
N VAL A 55 -24.41 6.76 -7.03
CA VAL A 55 -25.31 6.00 -7.90
C VAL A 55 -26.61 6.77 -8.01
N TYR A 56 -27.12 6.92 -9.23
CA TYR A 56 -28.37 7.62 -9.50
C TYR A 56 -29.38 6.66 -10.13
N ASP A 57 -30.62 6.71 -9.67
CA ASP A 57 -31.75 6.06 -10.32
C ASP A 57 -32.05 6.83 -11.62
N GLN A 58 -32.07 6.14 -12.77
CA GLN A 58 -32.29 6.82 -14.05
C GLN A 58 -33.76 7.21 -14.29
N ASP A 59 -34.70 6.55 -13.62
CA ASP A 59 -36.13 6.85 -13.77
C ASP A 59 -36.51 8.09 -12.97
N THR A 60 -35.97 8.23 -11.74
CA THR A 60 -36.28 9.39 -10.88
C THR A 60 -35.25 10.53 -10.99
N GLY A 61 -34.01 10.21 -11.36
CA GLY A 61 -32.88 11.13 -11.33
C GLY A 61 -32.28 11.36 -9.92
N ASP A 62 -32.83 10.70 -8.90
CA ASP A 62 -32.38 10.86 -7.52
C ASP A 62 -31.15 10.00 -7.20
N GLU A 63 -30.35 10.45 -6.24
CA GLU A 63 -29.24 9.67 -5.72
C GLU A 63 -29.74 8.48 -4.90
N TYR A 64 -29.29 7.28 -5.26
CA TYR A 64 -29.63 6.03 -4.62
C TYR A 64 -28.76 5.78 -3.38
N ILE A 65 -29.00 6.55 -2.31
CA ILE A 65 -28.20 6.55 -1.07
C ILE A 65 -28.21 5.21 -0.31
N GLN A 66 -29.17 4.32 -0.60
CA GLN A 66 -29.36 3.06 0.13
C GLN A 66 -28.13 2.14 0.02
N ILE A 67 -27.31 2.28 -1.02
CA ILE A 67 -26.08 1.51 -1.18
C ILE A 67 -25.09 1.73 -0.04
N HIS A 68 -25.11 2.92 0.57
CA HIS A 68 -24.22 3.31 1.68
C HIS A 68 -24.72 2.85 3.06
N LEU A 69 -25.95 2.32 3.15
CA LEU A 69 -26.55 1.89 4.41
C LEU A 69 -26.33 0.39 4.63
N GLU A 70 -25.28 0.01 5.38
CA GLU A 70 -24.89 -1.39 5.61
C GLU A 70 -26.02 -2.26 6.20
N GLN A 71 -26.90 -1.66 7.01
CA GLN A 71 -28.04 -2.33 7.63
C GLN A 71 -29.11 -2.82 6.63
N LEU A 72 -29.14 -2.28 5.40
CA LEU A 72 -30.08 -2.69 4.38
C LEU A 72 -29.53 -3.89 3.61
N GLN A 73 -30.18 -5.05 3.75
CA GLN A 73 -29.81 -6.31 3.07
C GLN A 73 -30.93 -6.84 2.15
N GLY A 74 -31.77 -5.94 1.61
CA GLY A 74 -32.81 -6.35 0.66
C GLY A 74 -32.21 -6.86 -0.65
N ASN A 75 -32.88 -7.84 -1.29
CA ASN A 75 -32.44 -8.43 -2.57
C ASN A 75 -32.14 -7.37 -3.65
N PHE A 76 -32.97 -6.32 -3.72
CA PHE A 76 -32.79 -5.24 -4.69
C PHE A 76 -31.53 -4.40 -4.43
N VAL A 77 -31.32 -3.92 -3.19
CA VAL A 77 -30.10 -3.18 -2.80
C VAL A 77 -28.86 -4.05 -3.04
N GLY A 78 -28.96 -5.37 -2.80
CA GLY A 78 -27.91 -6.33 -3.09
C GLY A 78 -27.50 -6.35 -4.56
N GLN A 79 -28.48 -6.44 -5.48
CA GLN A 79 -28.24 -6.43 -6.92
C GLN A 79 -27.59 -5.13 -7.39
N VAL A 80 -28.06 -3.98 -6.90
CA VAL A 80 -27.44 -2.68 -7.24
C VAL A 80 -25.99 -2.63 -6.77
N ARG A 81 -25.70 -3.10 -5.54
CA ARG A 81 -24.34 -3.16 -5.01
C ARG A 81 -23.43 -4.07 -5.83
N GLU A 82 -23.92 -5.25 -6.21
CA GLU A 82 -23.17 -6.21 -7.03
C GLU A 82 -22.82 -5.60 -8.40
N ALA A 83 -23.79 -5.01 -9.09
CA ALA A 83 -23.55 -4.34 -10.38
C ALA A 83 -22.55 -3.17 -10.28
N CYS A 84 -22.60 -2.41 -9.18
CA CYS A 84 -21.62 -1.37 -8.90
C CYS A 84 -20.22 -1.95 -8.65
N GLN A 85 -20.12 -3.02 -7.87
CA GLN A 85 -18.86 -3.70 -7.56
C GLN A 85 -18.19 -4.24 -8.81
N GLU A 86 -18.93 -4.85 -9.74
CA GLU A 86 -18.40 -5.30 -11.02
C GLU A 86 -17.81 -4.16 -11.84
N SER A 87 -18.50 -3.01 -11.87
CA SER A 87 -18.05 -1.83 -12.61
C SER A 87 -16.83 -1.17 -11.96
N LEU A 88 -16.81 -1.05 -10.63
CA LEU A 88 -15.66 -0.56 -9.87
C LEU A 88 -14.45 -1.50 -9.99
N ALA A 89 -14.66 -2.82 -10.05
CA ALA A 89 -13.60 -3.80 -10.27
C ALA A 89 -12.95 -3.63 -11.66
N ARG A 90 -13.75 -3.43 -12.71
CA ARG A 90 -13.26 -3.14 -14.06
C ARG A 90 -12.46 -1.83 -14.12
N ILE A 91 -12.99 -0.76 -13.50
CA ILE A 91 -12.29 0.52 -13.38
C ILE A 91 -10.95 0.34 -12.67
N ARG A 92 -10.93 -0.36 -11.54
CA ARG A 92 -9.71 -0.65 -10.78
C ARG A 92 -8.68 -1.38 -11.62
N GLN A 93 -9.09 -2.44 -12.31
CA GLN A 93 -8.19 -3.24 -13.15
C GLN A 93 -7.62 -2.44 -14.32
N ALA A 94 -8.41 -1.57 -14.94
CA ALA A 94 -7.99 -0.82 -16.11
C ALA A 94 -7.22 0.45 -15.77
N CYS A 95 -7.64 1.18 -14.73
CA CYS A 95 -7.21 2.55 -14.48
C CYS A 95 -6.27 2.70 -13.28
N PHE A 96 -6.13 1.66 -12.44
CA PHE A 96 -5.33 1.73 -11.23
C PHE A 96 -4.19 0.71 -11.25
N GLU A 97 -3.11 1.04 -10.56
CA GLU A 97 -2.04 0.11 -10.23
C GLU A 97 -2.03 -0.15 -8.74
N VAL A 98 -1.70 -1.38 -8.35
CA VAL A 98 -1.50 -1.70 -6.94
C VAL A 98 -0.31 -0.90 -6.44
N GLU A 99 -0.52 -0.09 -5.42
CA GLU A 99 0.56 0.49 -4.64
C GLU A 99 1.16 -0.64 -3.81
N GLU A 100 2.26 -1.20 -4.31
CA GLU A 100 3.00 -2.27 -3.65
C GLU A 100 3.52 -1.85 -2.27
N PHE A 101 3.70 -0.54 -2.09
CA PHE A 101 4.23 0.08 -0.88
C PHE A 101 3.33 1.22 -0.36
N LEU A 102 3.04 1.23 0.93
CA LEU A 102 2.28 2.29 1.62
C LEU A 102 3.04 3.62 1.69
N TYR A 103 4.39 3.58 1.68
CA TYR A 103 5.21 4.78 1.80
C TYR A 103 6.11 4.98 0.56
N PRO A 104 6.20 6.21 0.02
CA PRO A 104 7.07 6.48 -1.13
C PRO A 104 8.55 6.12 -0.89
N GLN A 105 9.04 6.22 0.35
CA GLN A 105 10.40 5.83 0.71
C GLN A 105 10.63 4.33 0.55
N ALA A 106 9.65 3.49 0.86
CA ALA A 106 9.75 2.04 0.65
C ALA A 106 9.90 1.70 -0.84
N LYS A 107 9.17 2.38 -1.72
CA LYS A 107 9.35 2.24 -3.18
C LYS A 107 10.76 2.61 -3.64
N ARG A 108 11.29 3.74 -3.16
CA ARG A 108 12.65 4.19 -3.52
C ARG A 108 13.73 3.26 -2.97
N LEU A 109 13.57 2.79 -1.73
CA LEU A 109 14.42 1.76 -1.12
C LEU A 109 14.43 0.47 -1.94
N MET A 110 13.26 -0.02 -2.37
CA MET A 110 13.21 -1.26 -3.14
C MET A 110 13.80 -1.11 -4.54
N ALA A 111 13.67 0.07 -5.17
CA ALA A 111 14.37 0.39 -6.40
C ALA A 111 15.90 0.37 -6.22
N TYR A 112 16.39 0.96 -5.13
CA TYR A 112 17.81 0.91 -4.77
C TYR A 112 18.31 -0.53 -4.56
N ILE A 113 17.57 -1.33 -3.77
CA ILE A 113 17.95 -2.72 -3.50
C ILE A 113 17.97 -3.57 -4.78
N SER A 114 16.99 -3.38 -5.66
CA SER A 114 16.92 -4.08 -6.95
C SER A 114 18.12 -3.71 -7.82
N LEU A 115 18.44 -2.42 -7.95
CA LEU A 115 19.54 -1.94 -8.77
C LEU A 115 20.92 -2.38 -8.25
N HIS A 116 21.16 -2.29 -6.96
CA HIS A 116 22.49 -2.52 -6.36
C HIS A 116 22.76 -3.98 -5.98
N TYR A 117 21.71 -4.73 -5.62
CA TYR A 117 21.85 -6.08 -5.07
C TYR A 117 21.10 -7.16 -5.87
N GLN A 118 20.34 -6.77 -6.90
CA GLN A 118 19.40 -7.67 -7.60
C GLN A 118 18.47 -8.39 -6.62
N GLY A 119 18.16 -7.70 -5.52
CA GLY A 119 17.35 -8.22 -4.41
C GLY A 119 15.89 -7.84 -4.58
N THR A 120 15.01 -8.71 -4.10
CA THR A 120 13.57 -8.49 -4.01
C THR A 120 13.09 -8.85 -2.62
N ILE A 121 11.87 -8.44 -2.26
CA ILE A 121 11.21 -8.94 -1.06
C ILE A 121 10.74 -10.37 -1.35
N GLU A 122 11.09 -11.29 -0.46
CA GLU A 122 10.59 -12.66 -0.49
C GLU A 122 9.68 -12.93 0.70
N TYR A 123 8.41 -13.20 0.41
CA TYR A 123 7.38 -13.45 1.42
C TYR A 123 7.44 -14.91 1.90
N LEU A 124 8.34 -15.16 2.85
CA LEU A 124 8.65 -16.52 3.33
C LEU A 124 7.66 -17.06 4.36
N TRP A 125 6.68 -16.26 4.81
CA TRP A 125 5.80 -16.62 5.93
C TRP A 125 4.32 -16.58 5.56
N GLU A 126 3.68 -17.75 5.48
CA GLU A 126 2.24 -17.87 5.21
C GLU A 126 1.37 -17.15 6.25
N ARG A 127 1.77 -17.18 7.53
CA ARG A 127 1.04 -16.55 8.63
C ARG A 127 1.31 -15.04 8.76
N SER A 128 2.15 -14.47 7.90
CA SER A 128 2.47 -13.04 7.91
C SER A 128 2.76 -12.57 6.47
N PRO A 129 1.72 -12.56 5.60
CA PRO A 129 1.88 -12.28 4.17
C PRO A 129 2.34 -10.84 3.88
N GLU A 130 2.25 -9.94 4.86
CA GLU A 130 2.74 -8.56 4.76
C GLU A 130 4.21 -8.42 5.20
N SER A 131 4.88 -9.52 5.57
CA SER A 131 6.30 -9.54 5.93
C SER A 131 7.10 -10.32 4.89
N GLY A 132 8.26 -9.81 4.53
CA GLY A 132 9.18 -10.53 3.66
C GLY A 132 10.64 -10.31 4.05
N ALA A 133 11.48 -11.26 3.69
CA ALA A 133 12.92 -11.17 3.88
C ALA A 133 13.59 -10.64 2.61
N ILE A 134 14.66 -9.88 2.79
CA ILE A 134 15.58 -9.49 1.73
C ILE A 134 16.90 -10.19 2.01
N ARG A 135 17.36 -11.01 1.08
CA ARG A 135 18.44 -11.97 1.32
C ARG A 135 19.45 -12.05 0.19
N HIS A 136 20.67 -12.44 0.55
CA HIS A 136 21.72 -12.73 -0.43
C HIS A 136 21.28 -13.89 -1.34
N ARG A 137 21.40 -13.72 -2.66
CA ARG A 137 20.99 -14.75 -3.63
C ARG A 137 21.73 -16.07 -3.43
N ASP A 138 23.02 -16.02 -3.13
CA ASP A 138 23.87 -17.20 -3.05
C ASP A 138 23.77 -17.93 -1.70
N THR A 139 23.67 -17.18 -0.60
CA THR A 139 23.74 -17.76 0.76
C THR A 139 22.39 -17.82 1.46
N LEU A 140 21.37 -17.17 0.90
CA LEU A 140 20.04 -17.01 1.45
C LEU A 140 20.01 -16.32 2.84
N LYS A 141 21.14 -15.77 3.29
CA LYS A 141 21.24 -15.01 4.53
C LYS A 141 20.48 -13.69 4.40
N TRP A 142 19.70 -13.35 5.42
CA TRP A 142 18.93 -12.13 5.43
C TRP A 142 19.80 -10.93 5.79
N TYR A 143 19.67 -9.88 5.00
CA TYR A 143 20.22 -8.55 5.30
C TYR A 143 19.13 -7.51 5.50
N GLY A 144 17.88 -7.85 5.21
CA GLY A 144 16.71 -7.03 5.50
C GLY A 144 15.51 -7.89 5.88
N VAL A 145 14.62 -7.36 6.71
CA VAL A 145 13.26 -7.89 6.86
C VAL A 145 12.30 -6.72 6.71
N PHE A 146 11.49 -6.76 5.67
CA PHE A 146 10.44 -5.80 5.38
C PHE A 146 9.14 -6.26 6.04
N MET A 147 8.37 -5.33 6.63
CA MET A 147 7.10 -5.65 7.25
C MET A 147 6.16 -4.44 7.28
N THR A 148 4.87 -4.71 7.14
CA THR A 148 3.82 -3.74 7.48
C THR A 148 3.27 -4.04 8.88
N ILE A 149 3.33 -3.05 9.77
CA ILE A 149 2.87 -3.18 11.17
C ILE A 149 2.00 -1.99 11.57
N ASP A 150 1.39 -2.07 12.75
CA ASP A 150 0.75 -0.91 13.39
C ASP A 150 1.83 -0.02 14.02
N TRP A 151 1.75 1.29 13.80
CA TRP A 151 2.66 2.29 14.38
C TRP A 151 2.85 2.14 15.88
N LYS A 152 1.80 1.76 16.62
CA LYS A 152 1.83 1.56 18.09
C LYS A 152 2.84 0.52 18.56
N LYS A 153 3.29 -0.37 17.67
CA LYS A 153 4.32 -1.37 17.98
C LYS A 153 5.72 -0.77 18.10
N LEU A 154 5.95 0.40 17.50
CA LEU A 154 7.20 1.16 17.62
C LEU A 154 7.04 2.39 18.50
N ASP A 155 5.91 3.08 18.39
CA ASP A 155 5.64 4.33 19.09
C ASP A 155 4.16 4.41 19.50
N ALA A 156 3.90 4.30 20.80
CA ALA A 156 2.54 4.29 21.35
C ALA A 156 1.76 5.59 21.10
N SER A 157 2.44 6.69 20.75
CA SER A 157 1.82 7.98 20.42
C SER A 157 1.31 8.07 18.98
N LYS A 158 1.74 7.17 18.09
CA LYS A 158 1.36 7.14 16.68
C LYS A 158 0.25 6.13 16.41
N SER A 159 -0.46 6.30 15.30
CA SER A 159 -1.56 5.43 14.87
C SER A 159 -1.46 5.13 13.37
N GLY A 160 -2.16 4.09 12.92
CA GLY A 160 -2.17 3.66 11.53
C GLY A 160 -1.08 2.64 11.20
N LYS A 161 -0.97 2.30 9.91
CA LYS A 161 0.00 1.32 9.41
C LYS A 161 1.32 1.98 9.03
N ILE A 162 2.41 1.24 9.21
CA ILE A 162 3.76 1.65 8.84
C ILE A 162 4.51 0.49 8.21
N GLU A 163 5.24 0.79 7.15
CA GLU A 163 6.23 -0.10 6.56
C GLU A 163 7.57 0.11 7.26
N VAL A 164 8.18 -1.00 7.67
CA VAL A 164 9.39 -1.02 8.47
C VAL A 164 10.39 -1.93 7.82
N LEU A 165 11.64 -1.47 7.74
CA LEU A 165 12.78 -2.29 7.40
C LEU A 165 13.59 -2.59 8.65
N ASN A 166 13.75 -3.86 8.97
CA ASN A 166 14.77 -4.30 9.90
C ASN A 166 16.08 -4.56 9.17
N VAL A 167 17.18 -4.00 9.66
CA VAL A 167 18.52 -4.21 9.14
C VAL A 167 19.48 -4.62 10.25
N LYS A 168 20.52 -5.37 9.89
CA LYS A 168 21.56 -5.81 10.81
C LYS A 168 22.56 -4.68 11.03
N SER A 169 22.98 -4.49 12.27
CA SER A 169 23.95 -3.47 12.66
C SER A 169 24.85 -3.97 13.79
N ASP A 170 26.11 -3.56 13.79
CA ASP A 170 27.08 -3.74 14.88
C ASP A 170 27.12 -2.54 15.84
N GLN A 171 26.41 -1.45 15.52
CA GLN A 171 26.36 -0.19 16.28
C GLN A 171 24.94 0.11 16.78
N VAL A 172 24.18 -0.92 17.14
CA VAL A 172 22.77 -0.79 17.55
C VAL A 172 22.57 0.27 18.64
N ALA A 173 23.42 0.29 19.67
CA ALA A 173 23.30 1.24 20.79
C ALA A 173 23.46 2.71 20.37
N HIS A 174 24.20 2.99 19.30
CA HIS A 174 24.33 4.32 18.72
C HIS A 174 23.07 4.68 17.92
N PHE A 175 22.65 3.80 17.01
CA PHE A 175 21.53 4.08 16.11
C PHE A 175 20.19 4.25 16.82
N ILE A 176 19.90 3.49 17.88
CA ILE A 176 18.63 3.64 18.61
C ILE A 176 18.50 4.98 19.38
N GLN A 177 19.57 5.78 19.46
CA GLN A 177 19.52 7.15 20.00
C GLN A 177 19.11 8.17 18.92
N GLN A 178 19.20 7.80 17.64
CA GLN A 178 18.79 8.64 16.52
C GLN A 178 17.27 8.59 16.35
N LYS A 179 16.65 9.76 16.19
CA LYS A 179 15.22 9.86 15.87
C LYS A 179 14.94 9.13 14.56
N GLY A 180 13.95 8.25 14.54
CA GLY A 180 13.59 7.46 13.36
C GLY A 180 14.21 6.07 13.31
N ILE A 181 15.01 5.68 14.31
CA ILE A 181 15.51 4.30 14.44
C ILE A 181 15.09 3.73 15.80
N TYR A 182 14.51 2.54 15.78
CA TYR A 182 13.92 1.89 16.95
C TYR A 182 14.63 0.57 17.27
N PRO A 183 14.54 0.08 18.52
CA PRO A 183 14.93 -1.28 18.85
C PRO A 183 14.20 -2.28 17.95
N ALA A 184 14.89 -3.34 17.54
CA ALA A 184 14.33 -4.28 16.58
C ALA A 184 12.99 -4.89 17.01
N PHE A 185 12.01 -4.81 16.12
CA PHE A 185 10.73 -5.51 16.20
C PHE A 185 10.86 -6.90 15.57
N HIS A 186 10.44 -7.96 16.29
CA HIS A 186 10.57 -9.39 15.91
C HIS A 186 12.00 -9.94 15.69
N MET A 187 13.03 -9.10 15.59
CA MET A 187 14.43 -9.52 15.41
C MET A 187 15.25 -9.35 16.69
N ASN A 188 16.47 -9.92 16.69
CA ASN A 188 17.37 -9.84 17.83
C ASN A 188 17.87 -8.40 18.04
N LYS A 189 17.38 -7.74 19.09
CA LYS A 189 17.68 -6.34 19.45
C LYS A 189 19.16 -6.05 19.71
N LYS A 190 20.03 -7.06 19.84
CA LYS A 190 21.48 -6.85 19.95
C LYS A 190 22.15 -6.59 18.60
N TYR A 191 21.57 -7.08 17.51
CA TYR A 191 22.22 -7.10 16.20
C TYR A 191 21.37 -6.48 15.10
N TRP A 192 20.15 -6.05 15.40
CA TRP A 192 19.21 -5.50 14.44
C TRP A 192 18.60 -4.21 14.97
N VAL A 193 18.16 -3.36 14.06
CA VAL A 193 17.36 -2.15 14.32
C VAL A 193 16.14 -2.13 13.40
N SER A 194 15.08 -1.43 13.80
CA SER A 194 13.87 -1.20 13.01
C SER A 194 13.84 0.24 12.51
N ILE A 195 13.64 0.43 11.21
CA ILE A 195 13.57 1.74 10.57
C ILE A 195 12.20 1.88 9.90
N PRO A 196 11.31 2.73 10.42
CA PRO A 196 10.09 3.14 9.71
C PRO A 196 10.44 3.84 8.41
N LEU A 197 9.77 3.47 7.32
CA LEU A 197 9.98 4.04 6.00
C LEU A 197 9.12 5.31 5.81
N ASP A 198 9.04 6.15 6.83
CA ASP A 198 8.20 7.36 6.88
C ASP A 198 8.92 8.64 6.43
N GLY A 199 10.18 8.52 5.98
CA GLY A 199 11.01 9.65 5.58
C GLY A 199 11.68 10.41 6.73
N THR A 200 11.57 9.95 7.98
CA THR A 200 12.30 10.56 9.11
C THR A 200 13.82 10.42 8.95
N ILE A 201 14.27 9.27 8.45
CA ILE A 201 15.66 9.03 8.04
C ILE A 201 15.78 9.35 6.55
N ALA A 202 16.80 10.14 6.18
CA ALA A 202 17.05 10.47 4.78
C ALA A 202 17.41 9.21 3.96
N ASP A 203 17.12 9.22 2.67
CA ASP A 203 17.33 8.04 1.81
C ASP A 203 18.80 7.63 1.78
N GLU A 204 19.73 8.59 1.77
CA GLU A 204 21.16 8.34 1.79
C GLU A 204 21.60 7.57 3.05
N GLU A 205 21.08 7.95 4.21
CA GLU A 205 21.36 7.28 5.49
C GLU A 205 20.73 5.90 5.56
N LEU A 206 19.48 5.77 5.09
CA LEU A 206 18.78 4.50 5.00
C LEU A 206 19.53 3.51 4.10
N PHE A 207 20.01 3.97 2.95
CA PHE A 207 20.75 3.12 2.01
C PHE A 207 22.11 2.71 2.59
N ALA A 208 22.82 3.62 3.28
CA ALA A 208 24.06 3.29 3.97
C ALA A 208 23.87 2.21 5.08
N LEU A 209 22.73 2.24 5.79
CA LEU A 209 22.37 1.21 6.77
C LEU A 209 22.11 -0.15 6.11
N VAL A 210 21.45 -0.15 4.95
CA VAL A 210 21.22 -1.36 4.15
C VAL A 210 22.53 -1.93 3.62
N ASP A 211 23.40 -1.08 3.08
CA ASP A 211 24.72 -1.46 2.58
C ASP A 211 25.55 -2.11 3.70
N SER A 212 25.56 -1.49 4.88
CA SER A 212 26.24 -2.01 6.06
C SER A 212 25.70 -3.38 6.48
N SER A 213 24.38 -3.53 6.54
CA SER A 213 23.72 -4.81 6.83
C SER A 213 24.07 -5.89 5.81
N TRP A 214 24.08 -5.53 4.53
CA TRP A 214 24.46 -6.43 3.44
C TRP A 214 25.90 -6.92 3.61
N GLN A 215 26.86 -6.04 3.91
CA GLN A 215 28.24 -6.43 4.17
C GLN A 215 28.38 -7.32 5.43
N LEU A 216 27.69 -6.97 6.52
CA LEU A 216 27.70 -7.73 7.78
C LEU A 216 27.14 -9.16 7.64
N THR A 217 26.38 -9.41 6.59
CA THR A 217 25.71 -10.69 6.33
C THR A 217 26.27 -11.44 5.13
N LYS A 218 27.09 -10.77 4.30
CA LYS A 218 27.78 -11.36 3.13
C LYS A 218 28.73 -12.51 3.52
N LYS A 219 29.39 -12.42 4.69
CA LYS A 219 30.38 -13.41 5.11
C LYS A 219 29.70 -14.73 5.56
N GLY A 220 29.82 -15.76 4.73
CA GLY A 220 29.96 -17.14 5.20
C GLY A 220 31.42 -17.38 5.56
N LYS A 221 31.68 -17.87 6.77
CA LYS A 221 32.75 -18.87 6.91
C LYS A 221 32.25 -20.15 6.27
#